data_AF-A0A2R6XYE2-F1
#
_entry.id   AF-A0A2R6XYE2-F1
#
_cell.length_a   1.000
_cell.length_b   1.000
_cell.length_c   1.000
_cell.angle_alpha   90.00
_cell.angle_beta   90.00
_cell.angle_gamma   90.00
#
_symmetry.space_group_name_H-M   'P 1'
#
loop_
_entity.id
_entity.type
_entity.pdbx_description
1 polymer ?
#
loop_
_entity_poly.entity_id
_entity_poly.type
_entity_poly.pdbx_seq_one_letter_code
_entity_poly.pdbx_strand_id
1 'polypeptide(L)'
;MDSKAVASFAKRKNKNKTRDGRRETDADYGRKEYRGMHKDGTLWEKIVKWFGYKLHLIVDVTYELPVMFSVTKASEPDINEAHRMLMQMEKKQPIVLEVAKTMAADKAYDDTKLITILWDQYNIKPVIDIRNMWKDEDKTRVLEGKANVVYDYKGTVCCVCPETGIQRRMAVGGFEKDRNALWE
;
A
#
# COMPACT_ATOMS: atom_id res chain seq x y z
N MET A 1 -4.22 -8.13 -1.27
CA MET A 1 -5.18 -7.10 -1.69
C MET A 1 -4.57 -6.35 -2.87
N ASP A 2 -5.36 -6.11 -3.91
CA ASP A 2 -4.94 -5.31 -5.06
C ASP A 2 -6.13 -4.55 -5.67
N SER A 3 -5.84 -3.50 -6.44
CA SER A 3 -6.83 -2.81 -7.24
C SER A 3 -6.46 -2.73 -8.73
N LYS A 4 -7.45 -3.04 -9.58
CA LYS A 4 -7.30 -3.03 -11.04
C LYS A 4 -8.18 -1.99 -11.69
N ALA A 5 -7.60 -1.26 -12.65
CA ALA A 5 -8.35 -0.37 -13.52
C ALA A 5 -9.32 -1.18 -14.40
N VAL A 6 -10.59 -0.77 -14.40
CA VAL A 6 -11.61 -1.30 -15.31
C VAL A 6 -12.03 -0.15 -16.21
N ALA A 7 -11.65 -0.23 -17.49
CA ALA A 7 -12.00 0.78 -18.46
C ALA A 7 -13.50 0.72 -18.76
N SER A 8 -14.14 1.89 -18.76
CA SER A 8 -15.51 2.05 -19.20
C SER A 8 -15.58 1.88 -20.73
N PHE A 9 -16.71 1.37 -21.23
CA PHE A 9 -16.94 1.33 -22.67
C PHE A 9 -17.19 2.74 -23.25
N ALA A 10 -17.63 3.68 -22.42
CA ALA A 10 -17.72 5.08 -22.79
C ALA A 10 -16.32 5.74 -22.87
N LYS A 11 -16.15 6.64 -23.84
CA LYS A 11 -14.88 7.35 -24.05
C LYS A 11 -14.59 8.43 -23.00
N ARG A 12 -15.64 8.97 -22.38
CA ARG A 12 -15.58 10.08 -21.41
C ARG A 12 -16.90 10.24 -20.67
N LYS A 13 -16.86 11.05 -19.61
CA LYS A 13 -18.05 11.46 -18.87
C LYS A 13 -19.08 12.15 -19.78
N ASN A 14 -20.32 11.69 -19.72
CA ASN A 14 -21.43 12.34 -20.43
C ASN A 14 -21.82 13.65 -19.74
N LYS A 15 -22.14 14.69 -20.51
CA LYS A 15 -22.66 15.96 -19.97
C LYS A 15 -24.08 15.79 -19.41
N ASN A 16 -24.88 14.92 -20.03
CA ASN A 16 -26.20 14.56 -19.53
C ASN A 16 -26.07 13.51 -18.44
N LYS A 17 -26.49 13.87 -17.22
CA LYS A 17 -26.43 13.02 -16.02
C LYS A 17 -27.72 12.25 -15.76
N THR A 18 -28.78 12.49 -16.55
CA THR A 18 -30.06 11.80 -16.36
C THR A 18 -29.88 10.31 -16.67
N ARG A 19 -30.22 9.48 -15.68
CA ARG A 19 -30.10 8.02 -15.76
C ARG A 19 -31.14 7.50 -16.75
N ASP A 20 -30.67 6.87 -17.82
CA ASP A 20 -31.51 6.25 -18.86
C ASP A 20 -31.22 4.76 -19.02
N GLY A 21 -30.47 4.17 -18.07
CA GLY A 21 -30.05 2.76 -18.10
C GLY A 21 -28.91 2.45 -19.07
N ARG A 22 -28.50 3.40 -19.93
CA ARG A 22 -27.44 3.20 -20.95
C ARG A 22 -26.13 3.90 -20.58
N ARG A 23 -26.16 4.83 -19.64
CA ARG A 23 -25.02 5.67 -19.25
C ARG A 23 -24.31 5.16 -18.00
N GLU A 24 -22.99 5.14 -18.06
CA GLU A 24 -22.09 4.95 -16.92
C GLU A 24 -21.93 6.29 -16.17
N THR A 25 -22.94 6.66 -15.37
CA THR A 25 -22.97 7.96 -14.65
C THR A 25 -21.93 8.09 -13.55
N ASP A 26 -21.48 6.95 -13.03
CA ASP A 26 -20.63 6.86 -11.84
C ASP A 26 -19.15 6.73 -12.22
N ALA A 27 -18.86 6.43 -13.48
CA ALA A 27 -17.50 6.38 -14.02
C ALA A 27 -16.84 7.76 -14.00
N ASP A 28 -15.55 7.77 -13.67
CA ASP A 28 -14.72 8.96 -13.72
C ASP A 28 -13.28 8.64 -14.12
N TYR A 29 -12.38 9.60 -13.95
CA TYR A 29 -10.99 9.46 -14.37
C TYR A 29 -10.12 8.98 -13.21
N GLY A 30 -9.44 7.86 -13.44
CA GLY A 30 -8.37 7.36 -12.59
C GLY A 30 -7.00 7.78 -13.10
N ARG A 31 -6.03 7.86 -12.18
CA ARG A 31 -4.62 8.10 -12.47
C ARG A 31 -3.77 7.18 -11.59
N LYS A 32 -2.92 6.36 -12.19
CA LYS A 32 -1.85 5.61 -11.51
C LYS A 32 -0.51 6.14 -11.99
N GLU A 33 0.36 6.48 -11.06
CA GLU A 33 1.67 7.06 -11.32
C GLU A 33 2.74 6.10 -10.80
N TYR A 34 3.62 5.70 -11.72
CA TYR A 34 4.76 4.87 -11.42
C TYR A 34 6.00 5.74 -11.58
N ARG A 35 6.82 5.79 -10.55
CA ARG A 35 8.09 6.49 -10.55
C ARG A 35 9.16 5.55 -10.04
N GLY A 36 10.37 5.72 -10.53
CA GLY A 36 11.52 4.95 -10.08
C GLY A 36 12.82 5.58 -10.54
N MET A 37 13.90 4.88 -10.24
CA MET A 37 15.25 5.22 -10.66
C MET A 37 15.81 4.06 -11.47
N HIS A 38 16.37 4.34 -12.64
CA HIS A 38 17.11 3.37 -13.45
C HIS A 38 18.45 3.03 -12.78
N LYS A 39 19.10 1.97 -13.27
CA LYS A 39 20.41 1.53 -12.75
C LYS A 39 21.51 2.59 -12.92
N ASP A 40 21.38 3.46 -13.91
CA ASP A 40 22.29 4.58 -14.20
C ASP A 40 22.00 5.84 -13.35
N GLY A 41 21.02 5.77 -12.45
CA GLY A 41 20.61 6.89 -11.59
C GLY A 41 19.58 7.84 -12.22
N THR A 42 19.17 7.63 -13.48
CA THR A 42 18.15 8.47 -14.11
C THR A 42 16.75 8.19 -13.54
N LEU A 43 15.99 9.24 -13.23
CA LEU A 43 14.62 9.12 -12.74
C LEU A 43 13.67 8.89 -13.92
N TRP A 44 12.70 7.99 -13.74
CA TRP A 44 11.63 7.78 -14.71
C TRP A 44 10.25 7.91 -14.09
N GLU A 45 9.30 8.31 -14.91
CA GLU A 45 7.89 8.43 -14.56
C GLU A 45 7.02 7.85 -15.68
N LYS A 46 6.02 7.07 -15.29
CA LYS A 46 4.96 6.57 -16.16
C LYS A 46 3.61 6.89 -15.53
N ILE A 47 2.82 7.68 -16.24
CA ILE A 47 1.46 8.02 -15.83
C ILE A 47 0.48 7.20 -16.66
N VAL A 48 -0.37 6.42 -15.99
CA VAL A 48 -1.51 5.72 -16.59
C VAL A 48 -2.78 6.45 -16.19
N LYS A 49 -3.58 6.88 -17.17
CA LYS A 49 -4.90 7.48 -16.95
C LYS A 49 -5.95 6.65 -17.67
N TRP A 50 -7.12 6.48 -17.05
CA TRP A 50 -8.26 5.80 -17.68
C TRP A 50 -9.57 6.43 -17.24
N PHE A 51 -10.60 6.32 -18.07
CA PHE A 51 -11.97 6.63 -17.71
C PHE A 51 -12.68 5.32 -17.38
N GLY A 52 -13.38 5.25 -16.24
CA GLY A 52 -14.10 4.06 -15.83
C GLY A 52 -14.14 3.88 -14.32
N TYR A 53 -13.76 2.69 -13.90
CA TYR A 53 -13.91 2.19 -12.54
C TYR A 53 -12.61 1.58 -12.03
N LYS A 54 -12.64 1.16 -10.77
CA LYS A 54 -11.58 0.41 -10.13
C LYS A 54 -12.18 -0.79 -9.39
N LEU A 55 -11.70 -1.99 -9.70
CA LEU A 55 -12.02 -3.22 -8.99
C LEU A 55 -10.98 -3.41 -7.88
N HIS A 56 -11.42 -3.53 -6.64
CA HIS A 56 -10.60 -3.87 -5.48
C HIS A 56 -10.88 -5.31 -5.08
N LEU A 57 -9.84 -6.07 -4.77
CA LEU A 57 -9.92 -7.50 -4.55
C LEU A 57 -9.06 -7.94 -3.36
N ILE A 58 -9.64 -8.79 -2.52
CA ILE A 58 -8.91 -9.58 -1.51
C ILE A 58 -9.10 -11.04 -1.90
N VAL A 59 -7.98 -11.75 -1.99
CA VAL A 59 -7.89 -13.12 -2.48
C VAL A 59 -7.22 -13.96 -1.41
N ASP A 60 -7.79 -15.13 -1.13
CA ASP A 60 -7.10 -16.19 -0.42
C ASP A 60 -6.03 -16.77 -1.34
N VAL A 61 -4.76 -16.61 -0.98
CA VAL A 61 -3.62 -17.05 -1.81
C VAL A 61 -3.38 -18.56 -1.80
N THR A 62 -3.98 -19.30 -0.86
CA THR A 62 -3.86 -20.76 -0.77
C THR A 62 -4.79 -21.44 -1.76
N TYR A 63 -6.01 -20.93 -1.86
CA TYR A 63 -7.05 -21.49 -2.74
C TYR A 63 -7.26 -20.67 -4.03
N GLU A 64 -6.56 -19.54 -4.16
CA GLU A 64 -6.69 -18.58 -5.27
C GLU A 64 -8.13 -18.05 -5.46
N LEU A 65 -8.92 -18.02 -4.38
CA LEU A 65 -10.32 -17.62 -4.41
C LEU A 65 -10.51 -16.17 -3.93
N PRO A 66 -11.33 -15.36 -4.63
CA PRO A 66 -11.68 -14.04 -4.14
C PRO A 66 -12.59 -14.16 -2.93
N VAL A 67 -12.13 -13.64 -1.78
CA VAL A 67 -12.91 -13.64 -0.53
C VAL A 67 -13.70 -12.35 -0.36
N MET A 68 -13.22 -11.24 -0.93
CA MET A 68 -13.94 -9.97 -0.93
C MET A 68 -13.60 -9.16 -2.18
N PHE A 69 -14.59 -8.48 -2.74
CA PHE A 69 -14.38 -7.53 -3.83
C PHE A 69 -15.25 -6.28 -3.65
N SER A 70 -14.81 -5.17 -4.25
CA SER A 70 -15.57 -3.93 -4.33
C SER A 70 -15.27 -3.22 -5.65
N VAL A 71 -16.26 -2.53 -6.21
CA VAL A 71 -16.08 -1.72 -7.42
C VAL A 71 -16.38 -0.27 -7.08
N THR A 72 -15.40 0.59 -7.33
CA THR A 72 -15.50 2.03 -7.09
C THR A 72 -15.35 2.80 -8.39
N LYS A 73 -15.68 4.09 -8.38
CA LYS A 73 -15.20 5.03 -9.40
C LYS A 73 -13.67 5.00 -9.50
N ALA A 74 -13.12 5.30 -10.67
CA ALA A 74 -11.68 5.19 -10.92
C ALA A 74 -10.81 6.11 -10.05
N SER A 75 -11.35 7.25 -9.61
CA SER A 75 -10.66 8.21 -8.76
C SER A 75 -10.57 7.83 -7.28
N GLU A 76 -11.30 6.80 -6.82
CA GLU A 76 -11.34 6.44 -5.40
C GLU A 76 -9.97 5.92 -4.92
N PRO A 77 -9.39 6.46 -3.84
CA PRO A 77 -8.14 5.97 -3.27
C PRO A 77 -8.23 4.53 -2.78
N ASP A 78 -7.17 3.76 -3.00
CA ASP A 78 -7.11 2.34 -2.62
C ASP A 78 -7.21 2.13 -1.10
N ILE A 79 -6.59 3.01 -0.31
CA ILE A 79 -6.63 3.00 1.17
C ILE A 79 -8.07 3.11 1.69
N ASN A 80 -8.87 4.02 1.14
CA ASN A 80 -10.25 4.22 1.59
C ASN A 80 -11.08 2.94 1.42
N GLU A 81 -10.89 2.27 0.29
CA GLU A 81 -11.64 1.05 0.01
C GLU A 81 -11.10 -0.15 0.80
N ALA A 82 -9.80 -0.20 1.11
CA ALA A 82 -9.23 -1.20 2.00
C ALA A 82 -9.89 -1.21 3.38
N HIS A 83 -10.03 -0.03 3.99
CA HIS A 83 -10.73 0.12 5.28
C HIS A 83 -12.18 -0.35 5.19
N ARG A 84 -12.90 0.01 4.12
CA ARG A 84 -14.29 -0.43 3.91
C ARG A 84 -14.41 -1.93 3.71
N MET A 85 -13.53 -2.53 2.90
CA MET A 85 -13.53 -3.96 2.64
C MET A 85 -13.18 -4.76 3.90
N LEU A 86 -12.25 -4.28 4.73
CA LEU A 86 -11.89 -4.92 6.00
C LEU A 86 -13.08 -4.91 6.97
N MET A 87 -13.76 -3.76 7.16
CA MET A 87 -14.99 -3.68 7.96
C MET A 87 -16.12 -4.59 7.42
N GLN A 88 -16.20 -4.77 6.10
CA GLN A 88 -17.18 -5.69 5.52
C GLN A 88 -16.80 -7.15 5.75
N MET A 89 -15.51 -7.49 5.67
CA MET A 89 -15.02 -8.84 5.97
C MET A 89 -15.29 -9.21 7.42
N GLU A 90 -15.03 -8.32 8.36
CA GLU A 90 -15.33 -8.53 9.78
C GLU A 90 -16.82 -8.87 9.99
N LYS A 91 -17.72 -8.17 9.30
CA LYS A 91 -19.17 -8.40 9.43
C LYS A 91 -19.67 -9.65 8.72
N LYS A 92 -19.14 -9.96 7.54
CA LYS A 92 -19.68 -11.00 6.64
C LYS A 92 -18.93 -12.31 6.70
N GLN A 93 -17.62 -12.26 6.97
CA GLN A 93 -16.68 -13.37 6.90
C GLN A 93 -15.57 -13.23 7.96
N PRO A 94 -15.91 -13.11 9.26
CA PRO A 94 -14.92 -12.92 10.33
C PRO A 94 -13.88 -14.04 10.37
N ILE A 95 -14.30 -15.27 10.07
CA ILE A 95 -13.43 -16.45 10.03
C ILE A 95 -12.21 -16.27 9.11
N VAL A 96 -12.35 -15.53 8.00
CA VAL A 96 -11.24 -15.27 7.08
C VAL A 96 -10.17 -14.40 7.75
N LEU A 97 -10.59 -13.42 8.55
CA LEU A 97 -9.68 -12.56 9.30
C LEU A 97 -9.03 -13.31 10.47
N GLU A 98 -9.75 -14.22 11.11
CA GLU A 98 -9.22 -15.04 12.21
C GLU A 98 -8.12 -16.01 11.76
N VAL A 99 -8.25 -16.60 10.56
CA VAL A 99 -7.29 -17.59 10.06
C VAL A 99 -6.15 -16.99 9.23
N ALA A 100 -6.31 -15.75 8.77
CA ALA A 100 -5.29 -15.07 7.97
C ALA A 100 -4.02 -14.83 8.79
N LYS A 101 -2.87 -15.21 8.22
CA LYS A 101 -1.55 -14.98 8.85
C LYS A 101 -0.89 -13.70 8.37
N THR A 102 -1.09 -13.38 7.10
CA THR A 102 -0.46 -12.25 6.43
C THR A 102 -1.45 -11.55 5.51
N MET A 103 -1.27 -10.25 5.32
CA MET A 103 -1.96 -9.49 4.28
C MET A 103 -0.92 -8.81 3.40
N ALA A 104 -0.78 -9.30 2.17
CA ALA A 104 0.07 -8.68 1.17
C ALA A 104 -0.71 -7.64 0.36
N ALA A 105 -0.14 -6.46 0.15
CA ALA A 105 -0.74 -5.41 -0.69
C ALA A 105 0.33 -4.54 -1.34
N ASP A 106 -0.06 -3.79 -2.39
CA ASP A 106 0.86 -2.84 -3.02
C ASP A 106 1.13 -1.61 -2.13
N LYS A 107 2.15 -0.83 -2.49
CA LYS A 107 2.54 0.39 -1.76
C LYS A 107 1.45 1.46 -1.65
N ALA A 108 0.40 1.39 -2.46
CA ALA A 108 -0.71 2.34 -2.37
C ALA A 108 -1.56 2.09 -1.12
N TYR A 109 -1.46 0.90 -0.51
CA TYR A 109 -2.10 0.52 0.74
C TYR A 109 -1.24 0.78 1.99
N ASP A 110 -0.07 1.41 1.84
CA ASP A 110 0.78 1.80 2.97
C ASP A 110 0.11 2.93 3.76
N ASP A 111 -0.66 2.53 4.77
CA ASP A 111 -1.42 3.38 5.67
C ASP A 111 -1.27 2.86 7.10
N THR A 112 -0.82 3.74 8.00
CA THR A 112 -0.57 3.39 9.41
C THR A 112 -1.81 2.80 10.06
N LYS A 113 -3.00 3.36 9.82
CA LYS A 113 -4.23 2.86 10.45
C LYS A 113 -4.56 1.44 9.99
N LEU A 114 -4.45 1.17 8.70
CA LEU A 114 -4.67 -0.17 8.15
C LEU A 114 -3.68 -1.18 8.76
N ILE A 115 -2.39 -0.84 8.77
CA ILE A 115 -1.31 -1.66 9.32
C ILE A 115 -1.56 -1.97 10.81
N THR A 116 -1.88 -0.95 11.61
CA THR A 116 -2.19 -1.08 13.03
C THR A 116 -3.40 -1.98 13.26
N ILE A 117 -4.50 -1.79 12.51
CA ILE A 117 -5.69 -2.64 12.65
C ILE A 117 -5.37 -4.10 12.34
N LEU A 118 -4.65 -4.37 11.24
CA LEU A 118 -4.29 -5.73 10.85
C LEU A 118 -3.50 -6.45 11.95
N TRP A 119 -2.51 -5.76 12.55
CA TRP A 119 -1.69 -6.37 13.59
C TRP A 119 -2.40 -6.40 14.94
N ASP A 120 -2.83 -5.26 15.46
CA ASP A 120 -3.29 -5.14 16.85
C ASP A 120 -4.65 -5.83 17.08
N GLN A 121 -5.53 -5.82 16.08
CA GLN A 121 -6.87 -6.42 16.22
C GLN A 121 -6.93 -7.86 15.71
N TYR A 122 -6.29 -8.13 14.57
CA TYR A 122 -6.43 -9.42 13.89
C TYR A 122 -5.17 -10.29 13.94
N ASN A 123 -4.05 -9.77 14.46
CA ASN A 123 -2.76 -10.49 14.48
C ASN A 123 -2.32 -10.96 13.08
N ILE A 124 -2.72 -10.23 12.05
CA ILE A 124 -2.38 -10.44 10.65
C ILE A 124 -1.14 -9.60 10.36
N LYS A 125 -0.05 -10.23 9.92
CA LYS A 125 1.18 -9.51 9.57
C LYS A 125 1.01 -8.77 8.23
N PRO A 126 1.08 -7.42 8.19
CA PRO A 126 1.04 -6.69 6.94
C PRO A 126 2.36 -6.87 6.18
N VAL A 127 2.26 -7.18 4.89
CA VAL A 127 3.37 -7.28 3.93
C VAL A 127 3.10 -6.26 2.83
N ILE A 128 3.39 -5.00 3.13
CA ILE A 128 3.09 -3.85 2.29
C ILE A 128 4.40 -3.09 2.06
N ASP A 129 4.69 -2.73 0.80
CA ASP A 129 5.89 -1.96 0.47
C ASP A 129 5.75 -0.51 0.96
N ILE A 130 6.80 0.03 1.58
CA ILE A 130 6.76 1.34 2.25
C ILE A 130 6.78 2.45 1.19
N ARG A 131 5.80 3.36 1.28
CA ARG A 131 5.68 4.53 0.44
C ARG A 131 6.61 5.63 0.97
N ASN A 132 7.52 6.10 0.12
CA ASN A 132 8.32 7.28 0.45
C ASN A 132 7.44 8.53 0.54
N MET A 133 7.34 9.11 1.74
CA MET A 133 6.61 10.34 2.04
C MET A 133 7.53 11.52 2.38
N TRP A 134 8.84 11.32 2.33
CA TRP A 134 9.81 12.37 2.58
C TRP A 134 9.79 13.36 1.41
N LYS A 135 9.91 14.65 1.73
CA LYS A 135 9.83 15.75 0.75
C LYS A 135 11.19 16.42 0.54
N ASP A 136 12.07 16.27 1.52
CA ASP A 136 13.47 16.66 1.46
C ASP A 136 14.26 15.76 0.50
N GLU A 137 15.39 16.29 0.02
CA GLU A 137 16.34 15.57 -0.84
C GLU A 137 17.19 14.58 -0.03
N ASP A 138 17.14 14.66 1.30
CA ASP A 138 17.92 13.82 2.19
C ASP A 138 17.48 12.36 2.09
N LYS A 139 18.45 11.48 1.87
CA LYS A 139 18.21 10.03 1.74
C LYS A 139 18.11 9.33 3.09
N THR A 140 18.58 9.97 4.15
CA THR A 140 18.64 9.41 5.49
C THR A 140 18.35 10.47 6.56
N ARG A 141 17.88 10.03 7.72
CA ARG A 141 17.67 10.87 8.91
C ARG A 141 18.39 10.26 10.09
N VAL A 142 18.90 11.10 10.99
CA VAL A 142 19.57 10.64 12.22
C VAL A 142 18.53 10.00 13.14
N LEU A 143 18.86 8.83 13.68
CA LEU A 143 18.04 8.14 14.68
C LEU A 143 18.07 8.93 16.00
N GLU A 144 16.90 9.19 16.57
CA GLU A 144 16.78 9.96 17.80
C GLU A 144 17.63 9.34 18.93
N GLY A 145 18.36 10.20 19.65
CA GLY A 145 19.27 9.77 20.73
C GLY A 145 20.58 9.14 20.25
N LYS A 146 20.88 9.11 18.95
CA LYS A 146 22.16 8.65 18.39
C LYS A 146 22.85 9.77 17.60
N ALA A 147 24.18 9.77 17.61
CA ALA A 147 24.97 10.77 16.89
C ALA A 147 25.35 10.34 15.46
N ASN A 148 25.52 9.02 15.25
CA ASN A 148 26.10 8.47 14.03
C ASN A 148 25.29 7.30 13.47
N VAL A 149 24.03 7.15 13.89
CA VAL A 149 23.11 6.15 13.36
C VAL A 149 22.06 6.86 12.54
N VAL A 150 21.86 6.41 11.31
CA VAL A 150 20.89 6.99 10.37
C VAL A 150 19.96 5.92 9.84
N TYR A 151 18.77 6.30 9.42
CA TYR A 151 17.81 5.41 8.76
C TYR A 151 17.29 6.04 7.47
N ASP A 152 16.92 5.21 6.49
CA ASP A 152 16.22 5.65 5.28
C ASP A 152 14.69 5.57 5.43
N TYR A 153 13.94 6.03 4.44
CA TYR A 153 12.48 5.98 4.46
C TYR A 153 11.89 4.56 4.54
N LYS A 154 12.67 3.52 4.20
CA LYS A 154 12.27 2.10 4.29
C LYS A 154 12.58 1.50 5.66
N GLY A 155 13.15 2.27 6.58
CA GLY A 155 13.59 1.79 7.88
C GLY A 155 14.91 1.00 7.83
N THR A 156 15.68 1.08 6.74
CA THR A 156 17.03 0.53 6.70
C THR A 156 17.91 1.35 7.63
N VAL A 157 18.40 0.76 8.70
CA VAL A 157 19.29 1.42 9.66
C VAL A 157 20.75 1.20 9.27
N CYS A 158 21.54 2.27 9.30
CA CYS A 158 22.97 2.26 9.04
C CYS A 158 23.74 3.00 10.15
N CYS A 159 24.95 2.52 10.44
CA CYS A 159 25.92 3.23 11.25
C CYS A 159 26.90 3.98 10.33
N VAL A 160 27.20 5.22 10.66
CA VAL A 160 28.17 6.08 9.97
C VAL A 160 29.44 6.14 10.83
N CYS A 161 30.58 5.82 10.22
CA CYS A 161 31.87 5.96 10.91
C CYS A 161 32.19 7.46 11.13
N PRO A 162 32.39 7.94 12.37
CA PRO A 162 32.64 9.36 12.63
C PRO A 162 33.94 9.90 12.00
N GLU A 163 34.95 9.03 11.82
CA GLU A 163 36.24 9.42 11.26
C GLU A 163 36.23 9.40 9.72
N THR A 164 35.63 8.38 9.12
CA THR A 164 35.71 8.15 7.66
C THR A 164 34.45 8.52 6.89
N GLY A 165 33.33 8.76 7.59
CA GLY A 165 32.02 8.99 6.98
C GLY A 165 31.41 7.76 6.30
N ILE A 166 32.05 6.59 6.36
CA ILE A 166 31.56 5.37 5.69
C ILE A 166 30.28 4.90 6.37
N GLN A 167 29.21 4.79 5.58
CA GLN A 167 27.91 4.26 6.00
C GLN A 167 27.88 2.74 5.83
N ARG A 168 27.60 2.01 6.92
CA ARG A 168 27.47 0.54 6.93
C ARG A 168 26.07 0.15 7.39
N ARG A 169 25.39 -0.68 6.61
CA ARG A 169 24.07 -1.20 6.95
C ARG A 169 24.16 -2.09 8.20
N MET A 170 23.27 -1.86 9.15
CA MET A 170 23.17 -2.66 10.36
C MET A 170 22.41 -3.95 10.09
N ALA A 171 22.72 -4.99 10.87
CA ALA A 171 21.97 -6.24 10.83
C ALA A 171 20.55 -6.01 11.33
N VAL A 172 19.59 -6.72 10.73
CA VAL A 172 18.20 -6.72 11.17
C VAL A 172 18.05 -7.86 12.16
N GLY A 173 17.73 -7.56 13.42
CA GLY A 173 17.54 -8.59 14.46
C GLY A 173 16.41 -9.55 14.12
N GLY A 174 15.33 -9.05 13.52
CA GLY A 174 14.08 -9.79 13.29
C GLY A 174 13.01 -9.36 14.27
N PHE A 175 11.79 -9.91 14.14
CA PHE A 175 10.68 -9.63 15.05
C PHE A 175 10.16 -10.94 15.62
N GLU A 176 10.12 -11.05 16.95
CA GLU A 176 9.51 -12.18 17.65
C GLU A 176 8.08 -11.85 18.03
N LYS A 177 7.16 -12.62 17.44
CA LYS A 177 5.73 -12.48 17.73
C LYS A 177 5.41 -12.73 19.21
N ASP A 178 5.95 -13.80 19.80
CA ASP A 178 5.57 -14.23 21.15
C ASP A 178 6.03 -13.24 22.24
N ARG A 179 7.14 -12.53 21.99
CA ARG A 179 7.65 -11.46 22.86
C ARG A 179 7.16 -10.07 22.50
N ASN A 180 6.45 -9.93 21.37
CA ASN A 180 6.10 -8.65 20.75
C ASN A 180 7.28 -7.67 20.71
N ALA A 181 8.46 -8.17 20.36
CA ALA A 181 9.73 -7.44 20.44
C ALA A 181 10.65 -7.77 19.26
N LEU A 182 11.64 -6.91 19.03
CA LEU A 182 12.72 -7.22 18.08
C LEU A 182 13.59 -8.36 18.65
N TRP A 183 14.09 -9.22 17.78
CA TRP A 183 15.09 -10.23 18.14
C TRP A 183 16.39 -9.53 18.57
N GLU A 184 16.83 -9.80 19.80
CA GLU A 184 18.16 -9.47 20.31
C GLU A 184 19.15 -10.60 20.00
#